data_AF-A0A137SBE5-F1
#
_entry.id   AF-A0A137SBE5-F1
#
_cell.length_a   1.000
_cell.length_b   1.000
_cell.length_c   1.000
_cell.angle_alpha   90.00
_cell.angle_beta   90.00
_cell.angle_gamma   90.00
#
_symmetry.space_group_name_H-M   'P 1'
#
loop_
_entity.id
_entity.type
_entity.pdbx_description
1 polymer ?
#
loop_
_entity_poly.entity_id
_entity_poly.type
_entity_poly.pdbx_seq_one_letter_code
_entity_poly.pdbx_strand_id
1 'polypeptide(L)'
;MKHGKPFIIAVATAAALVLLWPEPADTPPGQVDDGAPNDPLSHAPADTPVPIDLTPEQQALLEDPRVIQFAQRLDFEEELQRFFQEAAELDAQQRQNRADQLEQQLARYEQETQVSAPEALMVRLALLQLLEQDEAAAKAAATELIERYQARSEARLEAWRSAPKPEFDRYKVREKEIVEEVMALDRIPGGLTRDQYLRQRLLEARIETMGQPEPDPQSNWSSDQ
;
A
#
# COMPACT_ATOMS: atom_id res chain seq x y z
N MET A 1 -40.77 -17.31 -33.80
CA MET A 1 -40.36 -15.91 -34.06
C MET A 1 -40.63 -15.06 -32.83
N LYS A 2 -39.56 -14.68 -32.12
CA LYS A 2 -39.37 -13.39 -31.42
C LYS A 2 -37.98 -13.44 -30.79
N HIS A 3 -37.03 -12.84 -31.50
CA HIS A 3 -35.65 -12.69 -31.05
C HIS A 3 -35.62 -11.68 -29.89
N GLY A 4 -35.23 -12.14 -28.70
CA GLY A 4 -34.79 -11.27 -27.61
C GLY A 4 -33.32 -10.92 -27.84
N LYS A 5 -33.02 -9.64 -28.02
CA LYS A 5 -31.64 -9.15 -28.21
C LYS A 5 -30.84 -9.38 -26.92
N PRO A 6 -29.58 -9.85 -26.97
CA PRO A 6 -28.70 -9.76 -25.82
C PRO A 6 -28.31 -8.31 -25.59
N PHE A 7 -28.63 -7.79 -24.40
CA PHE A 7 -28.10 -6.52 -23.91
C PHE A 7 -26.69 -6.80 -23.40
N ILE A 8 -25.70 -6.52 -24.24
CA ILE A 8 -24.29 -6.50 -23.85
C ILE A 8 -24.12 -5.30 -22.93
N ILE A 9 -23.98 -5.54 -21.62
CA ILE A 9 -23.41 -4.53 -20.73
C ILE A 9 -21.92 -4.53 -21.03
N ALA A 10 -21.53 -3.64 -21.94
CA ALA A 10 -20.15 -3.26 -22.14
C ALA A 10 -19.67 -2.56 -20.87
N VAL A 11 -19.01 -3.28 -19.97
CA VAL A 11 -18.10 -2.67 -19.01
C VAL A 11 -16.83 -2.34 -19.80
N ALA A 12 -16.88 -1.22 -20.50
CA ALA A 12 -15.72 -0.60 -21.11
C ALA A 12 -14.87 0.02 -19.98
N THR A 13 -13.74 -0.62 -19.71
CA THR A 13 -12.43 -0.01 -19.41
C THR A 13 -12.36 1.04 -18.28
N ALA A 14 -11.76 0.62 -17.18
CA ALA A 14 -10.71 1.40 -16.53
C ALA A 14 -9.41 0.57 -16.49
N ALA A 15 -8.96 0.14 -17.67
CA ALA A 15 -7.54 0.01 -17.93
C ALA A 15 -6.97 1.44 -17.97
N ALA A 16 -6.61 1.97 -16.82
CA ALA A 16 -5.97 3.28 -16.71
C ALA A 16 -4.80 3.21 -15.73
N LEU A 17 -3.83 2.35 -16.05
CA LEU A 17 -2.46 2.40 -15.52
C LEU A 17 -1.47 1.69 -16.47
N VAL A 18 -1.65 1.84 -17.79
CA VAL A 18 -0.75 1.29 -18.82
C VAL A 18 -0.07 2.38 -19.67
N LEU A 19 -0.31 3.67 -19.38
CA LEU A 19 0.26 4.76 -20.19
C LEU A 19 1.42 5.52 -19.52
N LEU A 20 2.32 4.82 -18.85
CA LEU A 20 3.59 5.42 -18.44
C LEU A 20 4.75 4.42 -18.37
N TRP A 21 5.00 3.70 -19.47
CA TRP A 21 6.31 3.06 -19.68
C TRP A 21 6.62 2.98 -21.18
N PRO A 22 7.88 3.19 -21.62
CA PRO A 22 8.20 3.34 -23.03
C PRO A 22 8.11 1.99 -23.74
N GLU A 23 7.46 1.98 -24.91
CA GLU A 23 7.48 0.88 -25.85
C GLU A 23 8.93 0.54 -26.26
N PRO A 24 9.29 -0.75 -26.35
CA PRO A 24 10.52 -1.17 -27.01
C PRO A 24 10.43 -0.76 -28.48
N ALA A 25 11.46 -0.06 -28.97
CA ALA A 25 11.52 0.39 -30.35
C ALA A 25 11.33 -0.78 -31.32
N ASP A 26 10.33 -0.63 -32.18
CA ASP A 26 10.02 -1.47 -33.32
C ASP A 26 11.20 -1.40 -34.32
N THR A 27 12.02 -2.44 -34.40
CA THR A 27 13.07 -2.56 -35.43
C THR A 27 12.45 -3.18 -36.69
N PRO A 28 12.41 -2.47 -37.83
CA PRO A 28 11.85 -3.01 -39.06
C PRO A 28 12.72 -4.15 -39.62
N PRO A 29 12.12 -5.15 -40.31
CA PRO A 29 12.87 -6.30 -40.78
C PRO A 29 13.60 -5.97 -42.09
N GLY A 30 14.88 -6.37 -42.15
CA GLY A 30 15.54 -6.76 -43.39
C GLY A 30 16.16 -5.66 -44.25
N GLN A 31 17.45 -5.43 -44.07
CA GLN A 31 18.38 -5.25 -45.19
C GLN A 31 19.62 -6.10 -44.95
N VAL A 32 19.72 -7.18 -45.72
CA VAL A 32 20.97 -7.90 -46.00
C VAL A 32 21.87 -6.96 -46.80
N ASP A 33 23.04 -6.65 -46.25
CA ASP A 33 24.15 -6.10 -47.02
C ASP A 33 25.36 -7.01 -46.80
N ASP A 34 25.76 -7.68 -47.88
CA ASP A 34 26.91 -8.57 -48.00
C ASP A 34 28.20 -7.74 -47.92
N GLY A 35 28.98 -7.92 -46.86
CA GLY A 35 30.28 -7.24 -46.75
C GLY A 35 31.07 -7.54 -45.49
N ALA A 36 31.60 -8.77 -45.36
CA ALA A 36 32.76 -9.02 -44.50
C ALA A 36 34.02 -8.50 -45.24
N PRO A 37 35.01 -7.87 -44.56
CA PRO A 37 35.81 -8.61 -43.57
C PRO A 37 36.35 -7.83 -42.34
N ASN A 38 36.61 -8.61 -41.28
CA ASN A 38 37.48 -8.36 -40.12
C ASN A 38 36.97 -7.40 -39.03
N ASP A 39 36.41 -7.98 -37.96
CA ASP A 39 36.23 -7.31 -36.66
C ASP A 39 36.93 -8.16 -35.55
N PRO A 40 37.91 -7.62 -34.79
CA PRO A 40 38.73 -8.38 -33.84
C PRO A 40 38.05 -8.53 -32.47
N LEU A 41 36.75 -8.79 -32.44
CA LEU A 41 35.96 -8.90 -31.21
C LEU A 41 34.99 -10.10 -31.21
N SER A 42 35.42 -11.23 -31.77
CA SER A 42 34.86 -12.53 -31.39
C SER A 42 35.25 -12.86 -29.95
N HIS A 43 34.57 -12.22 -28.99
CA HIS A 43 34.36 -12.77 -27.67
C HIS A 43 32.86 -13.09 -27.58
N ALA A 44 32.52 -14.35 -27.87
CA ALA A 44 31.28 -14.91 -27.36
C ALA A 44 31.31 -14.73 -25.83
N PRO A 45 30.28 -14.14 -25.19
CA PRO A 45 30.20 -14.21 -23.74
C PRO A 45 30.02 -15.68 -23.41
N ALA A 46 31.06 -16.28 -22.84
CA ALA A 46 30.91 -17.55 -22.16
C ALA A 46 29.87 -17.33 -21.05
N ASP A 47 28.76 -18.08 -21.09
CA ASP A 47 27.82 -18.27 -19.98
C ASP A 47 28.55 -18.94 -18.81
N THR A 48 29.46 -18.17 -18.21
CA THR A 48 30.08 -18.50 -16.94
C THR A 48 29.27 -17.71 -15.93
N PRO A 49 28.55 -18.34 -15.00
CA PRO A 49 27.87 -17.61 -13.94
C PRO A 49 28.96 -16.88 -13.16
N VAL A 50 29.09 -15.57 -13.37
CA VAL A 50 29.94 -14.74 -12.53
C VAL A 50 29.32 -14.80 -11.14
N PRO A 51 30.03 -15.29 -10.11
CA PRO A 51 29.52 -15.20 -8.75
C PRO A 51 29.29 -13.72 -8.45
N ILE A 52 28.05 -13.33 -8.26
CA ILE A 52 27.74 -12.00 -7.75
C ILE A 52 28.12 -12.03 -6.28
N ASP A 53 29.37 -11.68 -5.97
CA ASP A 53 29.79 -11.46 -4.59
C ASP A 53 29.10 -10.19 -4.09
N LEU A 54 28.02 -10.38 -3.32
CA LEU A 54 27.28 -9.29 -2.70
C LEU A 54 28.18 -8.56 -1.70
N THR A 55 28.12 -7.23 -1.70
CA THR A 55 28.80 -6.47 -0.65
C THR A 55 28.10 -6.72 0.70
N PRO A 56 28.82 -6.59 1.84
CA PRO A 56 28.20 -6.73 3.16
C PRO A 56 26.99 -5.81 3.37
N GLU A 57 27.00 -4.62 2.74
CA GLU A 57 25.88 -3.67 2.77
C GLU A 57 24.68 -4.18 1.97
N GLN A 58 24.90 -4.80 0.81
CA GLN A 58 23.83 -5.43 0.01
C GLN A 58 23.26 -6.65 0.74
N GLN A 59 24.11 -7.45 1.39
CA GLN A 59 23.67 -8.58 2.21
C GLN A 59 22.77 -8.12 3.36
N ALA A 60 23.20 -7.08 4.09
CA ALA A 60 22.41 -6.50 5.18
C ALA A 60 21.07 -5.92 4.71
N LEU A 61 21.02 -5.37 3.49
CA LEU A 61 19.77 -4.87 2.90
C LEU A 61 18.80 -6.00 2.55
N LEU A 62 19.29 -7.12 2.00
CA LEU A 62 18.44 -8.28 1.68
C LEU A 62 17.92 -8.99 2.94
N GLU A 63 18.64 -8.86 4.06
CA GLU A 63 18.23 -9.34 5.37
C GLU A 63 17.28 -8.37 6.11
N ASP A 64 17.10 -7.14 5.61
CA ASP A 64 16.19 -6.16 6.21
C ASP A 64 14.74 -6.67 6.12
N PRO A 65 14.02 -6.83 7.25
CA PRO A 65 12.64 -7.29 7.25
C PRO A 65 11.71 -6.49 6.34
N ARG A 66 11.97 -5.19 6.15
CA ARG A 66 11.16 -4.31 5.29
C ARG A 66 11.33 -4.67 3.81
N VAL A 67 12.55 -5.03 3.41
CA VAL A 67 12.86 -5.46 2.04
C VAL A 67 12.24 -6.82 1.78
N ILE A 68 12.32 -7.74 2.74
CA ILE A 68 11.69 -9.06 2.66
C ILE A 68 10.17 -8.93 2.52
N GLN A 69 9.52 -8.12 3.35
CA GLN A 69 8.07 -7.88 3.28
C GLN A 69 7.67 -7.26 1.93
N PHE A 70 8.45 -6.29 1.45
CA PHE A 70 8.19 -5.67 0.16
C PHE A 70 8.31 -6.67 -1.00
N ALA A 71 9.34 -7.53 -1.00
CA ALA A 71 9.49 -8.57 -2.01
C ALA A 71 8.32 -9.57 -1.98
N GLN A 72 7.92 -10.05 -0.81
CA GLN A 72 6.76 -10.95 -0.65
C GLN A 72 5.46 -10.35 -1.17
N ARG A 73 5.29 -9.03 -1.02
CA ARG A 73 4.14 -8.31 -1.56
C ARG A 73 4.17 -8.27 -3.09
N LEU A 74 5.32 -8.02 -3.71
CA LEU A 74 5.46 -8.04 -5.17
C LEU A 74 5.13 -9.43 -5.73
N ASP A 75 5.67 -10.48 -5.11
CA ASP A 75 5.38 -11.86 -5.52
C ASP A 75 3.86 -12.15 -5.46
N PHE A 76 3.18 -11.68 -4.41
CA PHE A 76 1.73 -11.81 -4.28
C PHE A 76 0.95 -11.04 -5.35
N GLU A 77 1.38 -9.82 -5.69
CA GLU A 77 0.76 -9.02 -6.76
C GLU A 77 0.90 -9.71 -8.12
N GLU A 78 2.08 -10.28 -8.43
CA GLU A 78 2.31 -11.07 -9.63
C GLU A 78 1.46 -12.35 -9.65
N GLU A 79 1.36 -13.05 -8.52
CA GLU A 79 0.50 -14.23 -8.39
C GLU A 79 -0.98 -13.93 -8.64
N LEU A 80 -1.49 -12.81 -8.10
CA LEU A 80 -2.84 -12.34 -8.34
C LEU A 80 -3.05 -12.03 -9.82
N GLN A 81 -2.16 -11.25 -10.43
CA GLN A 81 -2.27 -10.86 -11.82
C GLN A 81 -2.28 -12.08 -12.75
N ARG A 82 -1.33 -12.99 -12.55
CA ARG A 82 -1.25 -14.24 -13.31
C ARG A 82 -2.52 -15.08 -13.14
N PHE A 83 -3.02 -15.21 -11.92
CA PHE A 83 -4.26 -15.94 -11.69
C PHE A 83 -5.44 -15.37 -12.47
N PHE A 84 -5.65 -14.05 -12.46
CA PHE A 84 -6.75 -13.44 -13.23
C PHE A 84 -6.58 -13.57 -14.74
N GLN A 85 -5.35 -13.65 -15.26
CA GLN A 85 -5.07 -13.88 -16.67
C GLN A 85 -5.33 -15.34 -17.09
N GLU A 86 -4.88 -16.29 -16.28
CA GLU A 86 -4.90 -17.73 -16.60
C GLU A 86 -6.18 -18.43 -16.11
N ALA A 87 -7.01 -17.77 -15.30
CA ALA A 87 -8.16 -18.40 -14.65
C ALA A 87 -9.15 -19.08 -15.62
N ALA A 88 -9.31 -18.56 -16.84
CA ALA A 88 -10.16 -19.14 -17.86
C ALA A 88 -9.63 -20.48 -18.40
N GLU A 89 -8.31 -20.69 -18.33
CA GLU A 89 -7.63 -21.91 -18.77
C GLU A 89 -7.64 -23.01 -17.69
N LEU A 90 -7.83 -22.61 -16.43
CA LEU A 90 -7.96 -23.51 -15.29
C LEU A 90 -9.34 -24.17 -15.24
N ASP A 91 -9.36 -25.45 -14.86
CA ASP A 91 -10.60 -26.12 -14.50
C ASP A 91 -11.21 -25.51 -13.22
N ALA A 92 -12.49 -25.78 -12.97
CA ALA A 92 -13.23 -25.17 -11.86
C ALA A 92 -12.61 -25.48 -10.49
N GLN A 93 -12.08 -26.70 -10.29
CA GLN A 93 -11.49 -27.10 -9.02
C GLN A 93 -10.14 -26.42 -8.80
N GLN A 94 -9.30 -26.37 -9.83
CA GLN A 94 -8.02 -25.67 -9.82
C GLN A 94 -8.21 -24.18 -9.55
N ARG A 95 -9.20 -23.56 -10.21
CA ARG A 95 -9.54 -22.15 -10.03
C ARG A 95 -9.97 -21.86 -8.60
N GLN A 96 -10.85 -22.69 -8.02
CA GLN A 96 -11.29 -22.53 -6.64
C GLN A 96 -10.11 -22.70 -5.66
N ASN A 97 -9.32 -23.77 -5.80
CA ASN A 97 -8.17 -24.00 -4.92
C ASN A 97 -7.16 -22.85 -4.97
N ARG A 98 -6.92 -22.28 -6.15
CA ARG A 98 -5.99 -21.15 -6.32
C ARG A 98 -6.56 -19.86 -5.73
N ALA A 99 -7.86 -19.61 -5.92
CA ALA A 99 -8.55 -18.50 -5.27
C ALA A 99 -8.50 -18.59 -3.74
N ASP A 100 -8.71 -19.78 -3.16
CA ASP A 100 -8.65 -19.99 -1.71
C ASP A 100 -7.24 -19.71 -1.14
N GLN A 101 -6.18 -20.08 -1.87
CA GLN A 101 -4.80 -19.76 -1.49
C GLN A 101 -4.54 -18.25 -1.53
N LEU A 102 -4.99 -17.57 -2.59
CA LEU A 102 -4.85 -16.12 -2.73
C LEU A 102 -5.64 -15.38 -1.66
N GLU A 103 -6.82 -15.86 -1.30
CA GLU A 103 -7.67 -15.30 -0.26
C GLU A 103 -7.02 -15.41 1.13
N GLN A 104 -6.39 -16.55 1.46
CA GLN A 104 -5.65 -16.72 2.70
C GLN A 104 -4.46 -15.76 2.79
N GLN A 105 -3.71 -15.60 1.70
CA GLN A 105 -2.59 -14.67 1.63
C GLN A 105 -3.07 -13.22 1.77
N LEU A 106 -4.14 -12.86 1.05
CA LEU A 106 -4.75 -11.53 1.13
C LEU A 106 -5.21 -11.22 2.55
N ALA A 107 -5.84 -12.16 3.25
CA ALA A 107 -6.27 -11.99 4.63
C ALA A 107 -5.09 -11.73 5.58
N ARG A 108 -3.95 -12.41 5.37
CA ARG A 108 -2.72 -12.15 6.13
C ARG A 108 -2.19 -10.74 5.86
N TYR A 109 -2.05 -10.36 4.59
CA TYR A 109 -1.55 -9.02 4.23
C TYR A 109 -2.46 -7.88 4.71
N GLU A 110 -3.77 -8.12 4.72
CA GLU A 110 -4.74 -7.17 5.28
C GLU A 110 -4.59 -7.02 6.80
N GLN A 111 -4.37 -8.13 7.53
CA GLN A 111 -4.14 -8.10 8.98
C GLN A 111 -2.83 -7.41 9.36
N GLU A 112 -1.78 -7.62 8.56
CA GLU A 112 -0.47 -7.00 8.75
C GLU A 112 -0.41 -5.54 8.28
N THR A 113 -1.53 -4.98 7.79
CA THR A 113 -1.62 -3.61 7.24
C THR A 113 -0.71 -3.38 6.02
N GLN A 114 -0.29 -4.46 5.36
CA GLN A 114 0.47 -4.40 4.10
C GLN A 114 -0.44 -4.14 2.90
N VAL A 115 -1.70 -4.57 2.99
CA VAL A 115 -2.78 -4.27 2.04
C VAL A 115 -3.88 -3.54 2.79
N SER A 116 -4.38 -2.45 2.21
CA SER A 116 -5.46 -1.68 2.82
C SER A 116 -6.81 -2.41 2.70
N ALA A 117 -7.73 -2.11 3.61
CA ALA A 117 -9.08 -2.68 3.55
C ALA A 117 -9.79 -2.42 2.20
N PRO A 118 -9.76 -1.21 1.59
CA PRO A 118 -10.36 -1.00 0.28
C PRO A 118 -9.73 -1.86 -0.84
N GLU A 119 -8.40 -2.04 -0.82
CA GLU A 119 -7.71 -2.90 -1.80
C GLU A 119 -8.12 -4.37 -1.65
N ALA A 120 -8.12 -4.88 -0.41
CA ALA A 120 -8.56 -6.24 -0.14
C ALA A 120 -10.02 -6.48 -0.53
N LEU A 121 -10.90 -5.50 -0.32
CA LEU A 121 -12.28 -5.56 -0.79
C LEU A 121 -12.37 -5.68 -2.31
N MET A 122 -11.61 -4.88 -3.07
CA MET A 122 -11.60 -4.95 -4.53
C MET A 122 -11.15 -6.33 -5.03
N VAL A 123 -10.08 -6.88 -4.47
CA VAL A 123 -9.60 -8.22 -4.84
C VAL A 123 -10.64 -9.29 -4.55
N ARG A 124 -11.25 -9.28 -3.35
CA ARG A 124 -12.33 -10.23 -2.98
C ARG A 124 -13.54 -10.14 -3.91
N LEU A 125 -13.93 -8.93 -4.31
CA LEU A 125 -15.02 -8.74 -5.28
C LEU A 125 -14.65 -9.30 -6.67
N ALA A 126 -13.42 -9.11 -7.12
CA ALA A 126 -12.94 -9.67 -8.38
C ALA A 126 -12.89 -11.21 -8.33
N LEU A 127 -12.40 -11.80 -7.23
CA LEU A 127 -12.42 -13.24 -7.01
C LEU A 127 -13.84 -13.79 -7.02
N LEU A 128 -14.78 -13.12 -6.34
CA LEU A 128 -16.18 -13.51 -6.31
C LEU A 128 -16.81 -13.52 -7.72
N GLN A 129 -16.58 -12.48 -8.52
CA GLN A 129 -17.08 -12.40 -9.90
C GLN A 129 -16.48 -13.48 -10.81
N LEU A 130 -15.24 -13.89 -10.54
CA LEU A 130 -14.54 -14.90 -11.32
C LEU A 130 -15.01 -16.33 -11.00
N LEU A 131 -15.39 -16.59 -9.75
CA LEU A 131 -15.76 -17.91 -9.25
C LEU A 131 -17.26 -18.20 -9.36
N GLU A 132 -18.10 -17.19 -9.14
CA GLU A 132 -19.55 -17.35 -9.16
C GLU A 132 -20.11 -17.21 -10.58
N GLN A 133 -20.87 -18.21 -11.02
CA GLN A 133 -21.49 -18.23 -12.34
C GLN A 133 -22.91 -17.63 -12.33
N ASP A 134 -23.58 -17.63 -11.18
CA ASP A 134 -24.89 -17.00 -11.01
C ASP A 134 -24.74 -15.52 -10.65
N GLU A 135 -25.12 -14.64 -11.57
CA GLU A 135 -25.07 -13.19 -11.38
C GLU A 135 -25.87 -12.71 -10.16
N ALA A 136 -27.03 -13.33 -9.88
CA ALA A 136 -27.84 -12.96 -8.72
C ALA A 136 -27.16 -13.35 -7.40
N ALA A 137 -26.57 -14.54 -7.35
CA ALA A 137 -25.79 -15.00 -6.20
C ALA A 137 -24.53 -14.13 -5.99
N ALA A 138 -23.79 -13.84 -7.07
CA ALA A 138 -22.61 -12.98 -7.03
C ALA A 138 -22.94 -11.59 -6.50
N LYS A 139 -24.05 -11.00 -6.96
CA LYS A 139 -24.49 -9.67 -6.49
C LYS A 139 -24.89 -9.67 -5.01
N ALA A 140 -25.59 -10.71 -4.55
CA ALA A 140 -25.96 -10.85 -3.15
C ALA A 140 -24.70 -10.97 -2.26
N ALA A 141 -23.76 -11.85 -2.62
CA ALA A 141 -22.51 -12.04 -1.89
C ALA A 141 -21.62 -10.79 -1.92
N ALA A 142 -21.58 -10.06 -3.03
CA ALA A 142 -20.85 -8.79 -3.14
C ALA A 142 -21.43 -7.71 -2.22
N THR A 143 -22.76 -7.62 -2.16
CA THR A 143 -23.46 -6.67 -1.27
C THR A 143 -23.14 -6.97 0.19
N GLU A 144 -23.26 -8.23 0.59
CA GLU A 144 -22.91 -8.67 1.95
C GLU A 144 -21.45 -8.37 2.29
N LEU A 145 -20.53 -8.61 1.36
CA LEU A 145 -19.11 -8.32 1.54
C LEU A 145 -18.86 -6.82 1.77
N ILE A 146 -19.49 -5.96 0.98
CA ILE A 146 -19.38 -4.50 1.12
C ILE A 146 -19.93 -4.05 2.48
N GLU A 147 -21.09 -4.55 2.89
CA GLU A 147 -21.71 -4.22 4.18
C GLU A 147 -20.82 -4.60 5.36
N ARG A 148 -20.22 -5.80 5.34
CA ARG A 148 -19.25 -6.22 6.38
C ARG A 148 -18.06 -5.27 6.49
N TYR A 149 -17.54 -4.83 5.35
CA TYR A 149 -16.43 -3.88 5.30
C TYR A 149 -16.81 -2.50 5.82
N GLN A 150 -18.01 -2.01 5.49
CA GLN A 150 -18.55 -0.75 5.99
C GLN A 150 -18.70 -0.80 7.50
N ALA A 151 -19.36 -1.83 8.04
CA ALA A 151 -19.56 -2.00 9.48
C ALA A 151 -18.22 -2.02 10.25
N ARG A 152 -17.20 -2.71 9.72
CA ARG A 152 -15.86 -2.72 10.33
C ARG A 152 -15.17 -1.35 10.25
N SER A 153 -15.36 -0.61 9.15
CA SER A 153 -14.84 0.74 9.00
C SER A 153 -15.47 1.70 10.01
N GLU A 154 -16.79 1.65 10.15
CA GLU A 154 -17.56 2.44 11.11
C GLU A 154 -17.15 2.12 12.54
N ALA A 155 -16.98 0.84 12.88
CA ALA A 155 -16.50 0.44 14.20
C ALA A 155 -15.11 1.01 14.53
N ARG A 156 -14.17 1.00 13.57
CA ARG A 156 -12.85 1.62 13.76
C ARG A 156 -12.94 3.14 13.91
N LEU A 157 -13.79 3.79 13.11
CA LEU A 157 -14.02 5.22 13.20
C LEU A 157 -14.61 5.61 14.54
N GLU A 158 -15.57 4.83 15.04
CA GLU A 158 -16.20 5.07 16.33
C GLU A 158 -15.23 4.82 17.49
N ALA A 159 -14.42 3.77 17.41
CA ALA A 159 -13.33 3.53 18.36
C ALA A 159 -12.34 4.70 18.38
N TRP A 160 -11.96 5.23 17.21
CA TRP A 160 -11.07 6.38 17.10
C TRP A 160 -11.70 7.69 17.64
N ARG A 161 -13.01 7.87 17.49
CA ARG A 161 -13.74 9.02 18.05
C ARG A 161 -13.88 8.94 19.57
N SER A 162 -14.12 7.74 20.08
CA SER A 162 -14.33 7.50 21.51
C SER A 162 -13.04 7.35 22.31
N ALA A 163 -11.90 7.13 21.64
CA ALA A 163 -10.61 7.02 22.29
C ALA A 163 -10.24 8.35 22.98
N PRO A 164 -9.93 8.34 24.29
CA PRO A 164 -9.41 9.52 24.96
C PRO A 164 -8.06 9.91 24.34
N LYS A 165 -7.83 11.22 24.22
CA LYS A 165 -6.59 11.78 23.63
C LYS A 165 -5.94 12.70 24.67
N PRO A 166 -5.34 12.13 25.74
CA PRO A 166 -4.83 12.91 26.85
C PRO A 166 -3.72 13.89 26.42
N GLU A 167 -2.94 13.57 25.39
CA GLU A 167 -1.93 14.47 24.82
C GLU A 167 -2.59 15.69 24.19
N PHE A 168 -3.74 15.49 23.52
CA PHE A 168 -4.53 16.58 22.95
C PHE A 168 -5.13 17.46 24.04
N ASP A 169 -5.65 16.88 25.13
CA ASP A 169 -6.18 17.66 26.26
C ASP A 169 -5.08 18.50 26.92
N ARG A 170 -3.90 17.92 27.16
CA ARG A 170 -2.71 18.65 27.65
C ARG A 170 -2.32 19.77 26.70
N TYR A 171 -2.29 19.50 25.40
CA TYR A 171 -2.02 20.50 24.37
C TYR A 171 -3.02 21.66 24.39
N LYS A 172 -4.33 21.39 24.55
CA LYS A 172 -5.35 22.44 24.59
C LYS A 172 -5.24 23.34 25.83
N VAL A 173 -4.76 22.81 26.96
CA VAL A 173 -4.41 23.64 28.11
C VAL A 173 -3.20 24.51 27.77
N ARG A 174 -2.14 23.90 27.23
CA ARG A 174 -0.90 24.62 26.88
C ARG A 174 -1.11 25.69 25.80
N GLU A 175 -2.00 25.44 24.84
CA GLU A 175 -2.40 26.39 23.81
C GLU A 175 -2.98 27.67 24.42
N LYS A 176 -3.87 27.54 25.41
CA LYS A 176 -4.48 28.70 26.08
C LYS A 176 -3.43 29.53 26.82
N GLU A 177 -2.56 28.86 27.57
CA GLU A 177 -1.45 29.52 28.29
C GLU A 177 -0.55 30.28 27.31
N ILE A 178 -0.18 29.69 26.19
CA ILE A 178 0.66 30.34 25.17
C ILE A 178 -0.04 31.55 24.55
N VAL A 179 -1.34 31.44 24.26
CA VAL A 179 -2.10 32.58 23.73
C VAL A 179 -2.12 33.72 24.75
N GLU A 180 -2.36 33.41 26.03
CA GLU A 180 -2.35 34.40 27.12
C GLU A 180 -0.97 35.04 27.30
N GLU A 181 0.10 34.21 27.35
CA GLU A 181 1.50 34.66 27.42
C GLU A 181 1.82 35.62 26.27
N VAL A 182 1.52 35.24 25.02
CA VAL A 182 1.86 36.03 23.83
C VAL A 182 1.05 37.32 23.72
N MET A 183 -0.22 37.30 24.13
CA MET A 183 -1.07 38.49 24.13
C MET A 183 -0.68 39.49 25.22
N ALA A 184 -0.17 39.01 26.37
CA ALA A 184 0.32 39.86 27.46
C ALA A 184 1.68 40.52 27.17
N LEU A 185 2.41 40.07 26.13
CA LEU A 185 3.69 40.68 25.77
C LEU A 185 3.51 42.06 25.12
N ASP A 186 4.09 43.07 25.78
CA ASP A 186 4.19 44.44 25.26
C ASP A 186 5.12 44.53 24.04
N ARG A 187 6.18 43.71 24.00
CA ARG A 187 7.12 43.61 22.88
C ARG A 187 7.41 42.15 22.57
N ILE A 188 7.30 41.80 21.29
CA ILE A 188 7.54 40.43 20.81
C ILE A 188 9.05 40.17 20.64
N PRO A 189 9.59 39.06 21.20
CA PRO A 189 10.99 38.69 21.04
C PRO A 189 11.40 38.43 19.60
N GLY A 190 12.70 38.58 19.31
CA GLY A 190 13.29 38.17 18.03
C GLY A 190 12.88 39.01 16.80
N GLY A 191 12.25 40.18 17.00
CA GLY A 191 11.81 41.04 15.90
C GLY A 191 10.65 40.46 15.09
N LEU A 192 10.03 39.38 15.57
CA LEU A 192 8.88 38.75 14.94
C LEU A 192 7.61 39.58 15.14
N THR A 193 6.65 39.43 14.25
CA THR A 193 5.30 39.89 14.52
C THR A 193 4.64 38.98 15.56
N ARG A 194 3.65 39.50 16.31
CA ARG A 194 2.95 38.72 17.34
C ARG A 194 2.37 37.41 16.79
N ASP A 195 1.79 37.43 15.60
CA ASP A 195 1.21 36.24 14.96
C ASP A 195 2.27 35.20 14.56
N GLN A 196 3.44 35.65 14.09
CA GLN A 196 4.56 34.77 13.76
C GLN A 196 5.10 34.08 15.02
N TYR A 197 5.25 34.84 16.09
CA TYR A 197 5.70 34.32 17.37
C TYR A 197 4.68 33.35 17.99
N LEU A 198 3.39 33.69 17.93
CA LEU A 198 2.32 32.79 18.38
C LEU A 198 2.35 31.47 17.61
N ARG A 199 2.45 31.51 16.28
CA ARG A 199 2.52 30.29 15.45
C ARG A 199 3.72 29.44 15.81
N GLN A 200 4.88 30.05 16.03
CA GLN A 200 6.09 29.34 16.45
C GLN A 200 5.89 28.64 17.79
N ARG A 201 5.38 29.34 18.79
CA ARG A 201 5.14 28.79 20.14
C ARG A 201 4.11 27.66 20.13
N LEU A 202 3.04 27.80 19.35
CA LEU A 202 2.03 26.74 19.19
C LEU A 202 2.59 25.51 18.46
N LEU A 203 3.52 25.69 17.52
CA LEU A 203 4.21 24.59 16.85
C LEU A 203 5.15 23.86 17.80
N GLU A 204 5.97 24.59 18.57
CA GLU A 204 6.85 24.04 19.60
C GLU A 204 6.04 23.20 20.61
N ALA A 205 4.96 23.77 21.14
CA ALA A 205 4.11 23.08 22.10
C ALA A 205 3.46 21.82 21.51
N ARG A 206 3.10 21.83 20.23
CA ARG A 206 2.59 20.63 19.54
C ARG A 206 3.65 19.54 19.46
N ILE A 207 4.88 19.89 19.10
CA ILE A 207 6.00 18.95 19.03
C ILE A 207 6.31 18.38 20.42
N GLU A 208 6.30 19.23 21.46
CA GLU A 208 6.56 18.82 22.84
C GLU A 208 5.47 17.88 23.38
N THR A 209 4.19 18.19 23.16
CA THR A 209 3.08 17.38 23.67
C THR A 209 2.80 16.11 22.86
N MET A 210 3.05 16.11 21.54
CA MET A 210 2.79 14.96 20.67
C MET A 210 4.05 14.12 20.35
N GLY A 211 5.24 14.65 20.62
CA GLY A 211 6.52 13.97 20.39
C GLY A 211 7.09 13.25 21.61
N GLN A 212 6.45 13.37 22.78
CA GLN A 212 6.80 12.64 24.00
C GLN A 212 5.95 11.36 24.10
N PRO A 213 6.53 10.14 24.02
CA PRO A 213 5.82 8.95 24.45
C PRO A 213 5.47 9.09 25.94
N GLU A 214 4.31 8.56 26.37
CA GLU A 214 3.92 8.61 27.79
C GLU A 214 5.07 8.09 28.67
N PRO A 215 5.44 8.79 29.76
CA PRO A 215 6.35 8.21 30.73
C PRO A 215 5.68 6.99 31.34
N ASP A 216 6.29 5.82 31.15
CA ASP A 216 5.84 4.56 31.74
C ASP A 216 5.65 4.74 33.26
N PRO A 217 4.42 4.57 33.80
CA PRO A 217 4.16 4.72 35.23
C PRO A 217 4.86 3.67 36.09
N GLN A 218 5.59 2.72 35.50
CA GLN A 218 6.38 1.70 36.18
C GLN A 218 7.87 2.04 36.34
N SER A 219 8.35 3.17 35.78
CA SER A 219 9.77 3.55 35.85
C SER A 219 10.22 4.13 37.21
N ASN A 220 9.34 4.26 38.20
CA ASN A 220 9.67 4.82 39.52
C ASN A 220 9.97 3.79 40.62
N TRP A 221 10.30 2.54 40.26
CA TRP A 221 10.68 1.51 41.24
C TRP A 221 11.98 0.82 40.85
N SER A 222 13.11 1.51 41.00
CA SER A 222 14.43 0.92 41.27
C SER A 222 15.47 2.01 41.48
N SER A 223 15.46 2.61 42.67
CA SER A 223 16.60 3.34 43.20
C SER A 223 16.56 3.23 44.72
N ASP A 224 16.77 2.00 45.19
CA ASP A 224 17.28 1.70 46.53
C ASP A 224 17.66 0.23 46.55
N GLN A 225 18.91 -0.08 46.22
CA GLN A 225 19.80 -1.04 46.93
C GLN A 225 21.26 -0.72 46.60
#